data_AF-A0A7X8Z9C1-F1
#
_entry.id   AF-A0A7X8Z9C1-F1
#
_cell.length_a   1.000
_cell.length_b   1.000
_cell.length_c   1.000
_cell.angle_alpha   90.00
_cell.angle_beta   90.00
_cell.angle_gamma   90.00
#
_symmetry.space_group_name_H-M   'P 1'
#
loop_
_entity.id
_entity.type
_entity.pdbx_description
1 polymer ?
#
loop_
_entity_poly.entity_id
_entity_poly.type
_entity_poly.pdbx_seq_one_letter_code
_entity_poly.pdbx_strand_id
1 'polypeptide(L)'
;MIRIGLDDDVKQNIITDYIYKNKIKKVFIFYYKDFPLNYTNDNVAIEHIEYSDIIMYKFFYRLLEEIDNYVLLVFNECLRTQNRSELTYNCAHHYCNQTQHKIIFEYFPFIEDSQDFMILLDFQNKYKYKGKSFKYEFLAEEDIAVEPKQFTIQTIDIKISQNDIEKYEKLKNSLFDNLGESDPDTIPRNLHIWAGNLKKSYIKPEFMYIARNKRFKLPNVITYREAVKHDYIIIDMPHRRIDFNDFLKKTRMCNMVFINSGLKVDLYYVNDLKEWVERLGEFYDKASIYQQKCA
;
A
#
# COMPACT_ATOMS: atom_id res chain seq x y z
N MET A 1 5.43 12.81 13.79
CA MET A 1 5.54 13.23 12.38
C MET A 1 5.14 12.09 11.43
N ILE A 2 4.44 12.42 10.34
CA ILE A 2 4.07 11.50 9.26
C ILE A 2 4.71 12.01 7.96
N ARG A 3 5.32 11.11 7.19
CA ARG A 3 6.05 11.43 5.97
C ARG A 3 5.66 10.44 4.88
N ILE A 4 5.09 10.95 3.79
CA ILE A 4 4.54 10.13 2.72
C ILE A 4 5.37 10.26 1.45
N GLY A 5 5.64 9.14 0.78
CA GLY A 5 6.24 9.10 -0.56
C GLY A 5 7.76 9.23 -0.61
N LEU A 6 8.44 9.29 0.53
CA LEU A 6 9.89 9.50 0.57
C LEU A 6 10.70 8.25 0.19
N ASP A 7 11.87 8.46 -0.38
CA ASP A 7 12.89 7.42 -0.59
C ASP A 7 13.71 7.16 0.68
N ASP A 8 14.28 5.96 0.76
CA ASP A 8 14.92 5.47 1.99
C ASP A 8 16.09 6.34 2.45
N ASP A 9 16.91 6.88 1.54
CA ASP A 9 18.00 7.80 1.89
C ASP A 9 17.47 9.07 2.59
N VAL A 10 16.34 9.61 2.11
CA VAL A 10 15.69 10.77 2.72
C VAL A 10 15.11 10.42 4.09
N LYS A 11 14.50 9.23 4.22
CA LYS A 11 13.99 8.73 5.50
C LYS A 11 15.12 8.64 6.54
N GLN A 12 16.27 8.08 6.15
CA GLN A 12 17.45 7.94 7.02
C GLN A 12 17.99 9.31 7.49
N ASN A 13 18.05 10.30 6.59
CA ASN A 13 18.45 11.66 6.95
C ASN A 13 17.48 12.29 7.95
N ILE A 14 16.17 12.14 7.75
CA ILE A 14 15.14 12.64 8.68
C ILE A 14 15.30 11.99 10.07
N ILE A 15 15.52 10.68 10.13
CA ILE A 15 15.73 9.98 11.42
C ILE A 15 16.98 10.54 12.10
N THR A 16 18.08 10.67 11.36
CA THR A 16 19.36 11.18 11.86
C THR A 16 19.21 12.59 12.45
N ASP A 17 18.61 13.51 11.70
CA ASP A 17 18.35 14.87 12.15
C ASP A 17 17.45 14.90 13.39
N TYR A 18 16.42 14.05 13.43
CA TYR A 18 15.51 13.97 14.55
C TYR A 18 16.22 13.49 15.83
N ILE A 19 17.08 12.48 15.72
CA ILE A 19 17.90 11.95 16.82
C ILE A 19 18.76 13.07 17.43
N TYR A 20 19.50 13.81 16.58
CA TYR A 20 20.39 14.88 17.03
C TYR A 20 19.62 16.01 17.73
N LYS A 21 18.48 16.42 17.18
CA LYS A 21 17.68 17.53 17.73
C LYS A 21 17.01 17.17 19.06
N ASN A 22 16.63 15.91 19.27
CA ASN A 22 15.79 15.49 20.40
C ASN A 22 16.52 14.66 21.47
N LYS A 23 17.85 14.49 21.37
CA LYS A 23 18.68 13.72 22.33
C LYS A 23 18.19 12.28 22.53
N ILE A 24 17.77 11.65 21.44
CA ILE A 24 17.30 10.26 21.43
C ILE A 24 18.47 9.31 21.76
N LYS A 25 18.22 8.30 22.59
CA LYS A 25 19.22 7.32 23.05
C LYS A 25 19.01 5.92 22.48
N LYS A 26 17.80 5.62 22.01
CA LYS A 26 17.47 4.35 21.36
C LYS A 26 16.39 4.55 20.29
N VAL A 27 16.46 3.78 19.22
CA VAL A 27 15.46 3.77 18.13
C VAL A 27 14.94 2.36 17.92
N PHE A 28 13.62 2.23 17.88
CA PHE A 28 12.96 1.03 17.37
C PHE A 28 12.43 1.32 15.97
N ILE A 29 12.87 0.53 14.99
CA ILE A 29 12.42 0.62 13.61
C ILE A 29 11.51 -0.56 13.33
N PHE A 30 10.21 -0.30 13.30
CA PHE A 30 9.19 -1.24 12.86
C PHE A 30 9.11 -1.22 11.34
N TYR A 31 9.16 -2.38 10.69
CA TYR A 31 9.17 -2.45 9.24
C TYR A 31 8.38 -3.65 8.70
N TYR A 32 7.76 -3.50 7.53
CA TYR A 32 7.25 -4.65 6.79
C TYR A 32 8.38 -5.40 6.09
N LYS A 33 8.43 -6.72 6.22
CA LYS A 33 9.52 -7.58 5.70
C LYS A 33 9.96 -7.32 4.26
N ASP A 34 9.06 -6.90 3.36
CA ASP A 34 9.37 -6.64 1.95
C ASP A 34 9.97 -5.24 1.73
N PHE A 35 9.95 -4.37 2.75
CA PHE A 35 10.45 -3.01 2.75
C PHE A 35 11.25 -2.70 4.03
N PRO A 36 12.35 -3.43 4.30
CA PRO A 36 13.22 -3.09 5.42
C PRO A 36 13.83 -1.72 5.21
N LEU A 37 13.89 -0.91 6.28
CA LEU A 37 14.66 0.33 6.30
C LEU A 37 15.99 0.03 6.99
N ASN A 38 17.05 -0.19 6.22
CA ASN A 38 18.37 -0.43 6.77
C ASN A 38 18.96 0.89 7.29
N TYR A 39 18.92 1.10 8.60
CA TYR A 39 19.45 2.30 9.22
C TYR A 39 20.33 1.96 10.42
N THR A 40 21.50 2.58 10.48
CA THR A 40 22.46 2.43 11.59
C THR A 40 22.93 3.80 12.03
N ASN A 41 23.22 3.95 13.32
CA ASN A 41 23.82 5.15 13.88
C ASN A 41 24.79 4.76 14.98
N ASP A 42 26.03 5.23 14.91
CA ASP A 42 27.09 4.83 15.86
C ASP A 42 26.85 5.33 17.28
N ASN A 43 26.01 6.36 17.46
CA ASN A 43 25.81 7.02 18.75
C ASN A 43 24.56 6.54 19.50
N VAL A 44 23.72 5.72 18.85
CA VAL A 44 22.39 5.38 19.36
C VAL A 44 22.10 3.90 19.09
N ALA A 45 21.59 3.20 20.10
CA ALA A 45 21.17 1.81 19.92
C ALA A 45 19.97 1.74 18.96
N ILE A 46 20.07 0.91 17.93
CA ILE A 46 19.00 0.72 16.94
C ILE A 46 18.58 -0.75 16.92
N GLU A 47 17.28 -0.98 17.04
CA GLU A 47 16.69 -2.30 16.91
C GLU A 47 15.62 -2.30 15.83
N HIS A 48 15.72 -3.26 14.90
CA HIS A 48 14.75 -3.44 13.82
C HIS A 48 13.79 -4.57 14.19
N ILE A 49 12.49 -4.30 14.10
CA ILE A 49 11.43 -5.23 14.50
C ILE A 49 10.48 -5.37 13.31
N GLU A 50 10.27 -6.59 12.85
CA GLU A 50 9.37 -6.83 11.73
C GLU A 50 7.90 -6.58 12.16
N TYR A 51 7.05 -6.14 11.24
CA TYR A 51 5.66 -5.79 11.51
C TYR A 51 4.88 -6.91 12.19
N SER A 52 5.06 -8.17 11.77
CA SER A 52 4.41 -9.32 12.39
C SER A 52 4.95 -9.66 13.79
N ASP A 53 6.14 -9.17 14.14
CA ASP A 53 6.72 -9.35 15.47
C ASP A 53 6.15 -8.37 16.52
N ILE A 54 5.48 -7.29 16.10
CA ILE A 54 4.83 -6.31 16.99
C ILE A 54 3.81 -6.98 17.94
N ILE A 55 3.10 -8.00 17.48
CA ILE A 55 2.10 -8.71 18.31
C ILE A 55 2.71 -9.79 19.20
N MET A 56 3.98 -10.17 18.95
CA MET A 56 4.58 -11.32 19.60
C MET A 56 4.94 -10.98 21.04
N TYR A 57 4.51 -11.81 21.99
CA TYR A 57 4.68 -11.59 23.44
C TYR A 57 6.09 -11.19 23.87
N LYS A 58 7.12 -11.83 23.29
CA LYS A 58 8.53 -11.55 23.60
C LYS A 58 8.95 -10.11 23.25
N PHE A 59 8.33 -9.53 22.22
CA PHE A 59 8.53 -8.13 21.84
C PHE A 59 7.56 -7.24 22.62
N PHE A 60 6.29 -7.63 22.74
CA PHE A 60 5.26 -6.78 23.32
C PHE A 60 5.57 -6.31 24.74
N TYR A 61 5.82 -7.21 25.69
CA TYR A 61 6.07 -6.79 27.07
C TYR A 61 7.42 -6.08 27.22
N ARG A 62 8.46 -6.60 26.57
CA ARG A 62 9.80 -6.00 26.61
C ARG A 62 9.79 -4.56 26.08
N LEU A 63 9.12 -4.30 24.96
CA LEU A 63 9.03 -2.96 24.40
C LEU A 63 8.25 -2.01 25.31
N LEU A 64 7.22 -2.48 26.01
CA LEU A 64 6.51 -1.63 26.97
C LEU A 64 7.37 -1.22 28.17
N GLU A 65 8.36 -2.03 28.55
CA GLU A 65 9.30 -1.71 29.62
C GLU A 65 10.47 -0.83 29.12
N GLU A 66 10.93 -1.03 27.88
CA GLU A 66 12.10 -0.35 27.33
C GLU A 66 11.79 1.03 26.73
N ILE A 67 10.55 1.29 26.28
CA ILE A 67 10.20 2.56 25.64
C ILE A 67 9.97 3.64 26.69
N ASP A 68 10.76 4.72 26.62
CA ASP A 68 10.64 5.91 27.45
C ASP A 68 10.72 7.21 26.61
N ASN A 69 10.81 8.36 27.29
CA ASN A 69 10.89 9.67 26.64
C ASN A 69 12.21 9.94 25.87
N TYR A 70 13.18 9.02 25.88
CA TYR A 70 14.42 9.12 25.09
C TYR A 70 14.44 8.10 23.95
N VAL A 71 13.35 7.37 23.74
CA VAL A 71 13.19 6.38 22.68
C VAL A 71 12.38 6.96 21.53
N LEU A 72 12.91 6.81 20.31
CA LEU A 72 12.21 7.11 19.07
C LEU A 72 11.59 5.84 18.47
N LEU A 73 10.32 5.92 18.09
CA LEU A 73 9.65 4.89 17.31
C LEU A 73 9.58 5.32 15.85
N VAL A 74 10.09 4.48 14.95
CA VAL A 74 9.99 4.66 13.50
C VAL A 74 9.12 3.54 12.94
N PHE A 75 8.01 3.88 12.31
CA PHE A 75 7.14 2.94 11.61
C PHE A 75 7.37 3.11 10.11
N ASN A 76 8.04 2.16 9.48
CA ASN A 76 8.29 2.16 8.04
C ASN A 76 7.39 1.13 7.36
N GLU A 77 6.37 1.63 6.65
CA GLU A 77 5.55 0.84 5.75
C GLU A 77 4.68 -0.18 6.50
N CYS A 78 4.15 0.27 7.64
CA CYS A 78 3.37 -0.52 8.57
C CYS A 78 1.85 -0.43 8.31
N LEU A 79 1.39 0.37 7.33
CA LEU A 79 0.01 0.34 6.86
C LEU A 79 -0.26 -0.90 6.00
N ARG A 80 -0.67 -2.00 6.63
CA ARG A 80 -0.80 -3.33 5.98
C ARG A 80 -2.23 -3.84 5.82
N THR A 81 -3.19 -3.20 6.49
CA THR A 81 -4.62 -3.48 6.43
C THR A 81 -5.43 -2.22 6.69
N GLN A 82 -6.66 -2.18 6.17
CA GLN A 82 -7.64 -1.11 6.35
C GLN A 82 -8.37 -1.22 7.70
N ASN A 83 -8.26 -2.39 8.36
CA ASN A 83 -8.89 -2.60 9.65
C ASN A 83 -8.13 -1.82 10.74
N ARG A 84 -8.61 -0.61 11.04
CA ARG A 84 -8.11 0.25 12.11
C ARG A 84 -8.07 -0.41 13.51
N SER A 85 -8.90 -1.43 13.73
CA SER A 85 -8.96 -2.20 14.98
C SER A 85 -8.12 -3.47 14.96
N GLU A 86 -7.25 -3.66 13.96
CA GLU A 86 -6.39 -4.83 13.87
C GLU A 86 -5.42 -4.92 15.08
N LEU A 87 -5.09 -6.16 15.46
CA LEU A 87 -4.32 -6.46 16.67
C LEU A 87 -2.93 -5.82 16.67
N THR A 88 -2.20 -5.92 15.56
CA THR A 88 -0.89 -5.28 15.36
C THR A 88 -0.96 -3.79 15.58
N TYR A 89 -1.96 -3.10 15.04
CA TYR A 89 -2.14 -1.68 15.30
C TYR A 89 -2.47 -1.41 16.77
N ASN A 90 -3.36 -2.19 17.39
CA ASN A 90 -3.65 -2.06 18.82
C ASN A 90 -2.40 -2.24 19.69
N CYS A 91 -1.54 -3.20 19.38
CA CYS A 91 -0.26 -3.40 20.05
C CYS A 91 0.69 -2.21 19.84
N ALA A 92 0.86 -1.76 18.59
CA ALA A 92 1.68 -0.59 18.27
C ALA A 92 1.22 0.67 19.01
N HIS A 93 -0.09 0.87 19.20
CA HIS A 93 -0.60 1.99 19.98
C HIS A 93 -0.16 1.98 21.45
N HIS A 94 0.03 0.81 22.06
CA HIS A 94 0.57 0.76 23.42
C HIS A 94 2.00 1.29 23.45
N TYR A 95 2.82 1.00 22.44
CA TYR A 95 4.17 1.58 22.31
C TYR A 95 4.11 3.09 22.07
N CYS A 96 3.26 3.53 21.14
CA CYS A 96 3.12 4.95 20.81
C CYS A 96 2.66 5.82 21.98
N ASN A 97 2.02 5.24 22.99
CA ASN A 97 1.60 5.96 24.20
C ASN A 97 2.73 6.15 25.23
N GLN A 98 3.84 5.40 25.12
CA GLN A 98 4.98 5.51 26.05
C GLN A 98 5.93 6.66 25.71
N THR A 99 5.89 7.18 24.47
CA THR A 99 6.78 8.23 24.01
C THR A 99 6.08 9.19 23.04
N GLN A 100 6.57 10.43 23.01
CA GLN A 100 6.14 11.46 22.07
C GLN A 100 6.89 11.33 20.74
N HIS A 101 8.05 10.67 20.73
CA HIS A 101 8.98 10.64 19.61
C HIS A 101 8.60 9.53 18.61
N LYS A 102 7.89 9.94 17.55
CA LYS A 102 7.29 9.02 16.57
C LYS A 102 7.43 9.54 15.15
N ILE A 103 8.00 8.73 14.28
CA ILE A 103 8.11 8.98 12.84
C ILE A 103 7.39 7.86 12.10
N ILE A 104 6.52 8.23 11.17
CA ILE A 104 5.78 7.27 10.35
C ILE A 104 6.11 7.56 8.90
N PHE A 105 6.58 6.53 8.20
CA PHE A 105 6.90 6.55 6.78
C PHE A 105 5.98 5.60 6.04
N GLU A 106 5.30 6.09 5.02
CA GLU A 106 4.53 5.27 4.09
C GLU A 106 4.79 5.74 2.66
N TYR A 107 4.80 4.83 1.69
CA TYR A 107 4.91 5.24 0.29
C TYR A 107 3.63 5.90 -0.23
N PHE A 108 2.47 5.41 0.20
CA PHE A 108 1.15 5.97 -0.12
C PHE A 108 0.42 6.37 1.16
N PRO A 109 -0.45 7.39 1.12
CA PRO A 109 -1.22 7.81 2.30
C PRO A 109 -2.27 6.78 2.72
N PHE A 110 -2.73 5.91 1.82
CA PHE A 110 -3.75 4.92 2.10
C PHE A 110 -3.61 3.66 1.24
N ILE A 111 -4.34 2.61 1.62
CA ILE A 111 -4.46 1.41 0.81
C ILE A 111 -5.52 1.67 -0.27
N GLU A 112 -6.79 1.84 0.11
CA GLU A 112 -7.91 2.07 -0.82
C GLU A 112 -8.43 3.50 -0.84
N ASP A 113 -8.57 4.10 0.34
CA ASP A 113 -9.14 5.43 0.47
C ASP A 113 -8.65 6.18 1.72
N SER A 114 -8.96 7.47 1.76
CA SER A 114 -8.51 8.39 2.81
C SER A 114 -8.83 7.97 4.25
N GLN A 115 -9.81 7.08 4.50
CA GLN A 115 -10.09 6.56 5.83
C GLN A 115 -8.92 5.74 6.40
N ASP A 116 -8.14 5.06 5.55
CA ASP A 116 -6.98 4.29 5.99
C ASP A 116 -5.92 5.18 6.66
N PHE A 117 -5.84 6.46 6.26
CA PHE A 117 -4.91 7.43 6.84
C PHE A 117 -5.17 7.65 8.35
N MET A 118 -6.37 7.34 8.85
CA MET A 118 -6.68 7.37 10.29
C MET A 118 -5.77 6.44 11.10
N ILE A 119 -5.27 5.38 10.51
CA ILE A 119 -4.34 4.44 11.16
C ILE A 119 -3.00 5.14 11.44
N LEU A 120 -2.51 5.93 10.48
CA LEU A 120 -1.29 6.72 10.65
C LEU A 120 -1.48 7.84 11.68
N LEU A 121 -2.66 8.47 11.68
CA LEU A 121 -3.04 9.47 12.69
C LEU A 121 -3.13 8.84 14.09
N ASP A 122 -3.64 7.62 14.22
CA ASP A 122 -3.71 6.94 15.52
C ASP A 122 -2.31 6.54 16.05
N PHE A 123 -1.37 6.21 15.17
CA PHE A 123 0.03 6.04 15.57
C PHE A 123 0.61 7.34 16.16
N GLN A 124 0.23 8.51 15.67
CA GLN A 124 0.62 9.78 16.30
C GLN A 124 -0.12 9.99 17.63
N ASN A 125 -1.46 9.89 17.60
CA ASN A 125 -2.32 10.14 18.76
C ASN A 125 -3.69 9.44 18.67
N LYS A 126 -3.75 8.16 19.04
CA LYS A 126 -4.99 7.35 19.05
C LYS A 126 -6.16 8.01 19.77
N TYR A 127 -5.92 8.64 20.92
CA TYR A 127 -7.02 9.18 21.74
C TYR A 127 -7.68 10.40 21.10
N LYS A 128 -6.90 11.25 20.41
CA LYS A 128 -7.40 12.42 19.69
C LYS A 128 -8.39 12.07 18.58
N TYR A 129 -8.20 10.92 17.94
CA TYR A 129 -8.92 10.51 16.74
C TYR A 129 -9.92 9.36 16.97
N LYS A 130 -10.02 8.84 18.19
CA LYS A 130 -10.89 7.72 18.55
C LYS A 130 -12.36 8.01 18.15
N GLY A 131 -12.95 7.09 17.39
CA GLY A 131 -14.35 7.18 16.94
C GLY A 131 -14.63 8.23 15.86
N LYS A 132 -13.59 8.92 15.36
CA LYS A 132 -13.73 9.87 14.25
C LYS A 132 -13.44 9.18 12.92
N SER A 133 -14.17 9.58 11.88
CA SER A 133 -13.84 9.31 10.48
C SER A 133 -12.82 10.33 9.97
N PHE A 134 -12.09 9.99 8.91
CA PHE A 134 -11.14 10.91 8.28
C PHE A 134 -11.81 12.19 7.81
N LYS A 135 -11.10 13.30 8.05
CA LYS A 135 -11.43 14.62 7.54
C LYS A 135 -10.13 15.31 7.15
N TYR A 136 -10.16 16.06 6.05
CA TYR A 136 -8.96 16.72 5.52
C TYR A 136 -8.36 17.76 6.47
N GLU A 137 -9.15 18.35 7.36
CA GLU A 137 -8.66 19.29 8.36
C GLU A 137 -7.64 18.66 9.31
N PHE A 138 -7.69 17.34 9.51
CA PHE A 138 -6.71 16.62 10.34
C PHE A 138 -5.30 16.69 9.75
N LEU A 139 -5.17 16.93 8.44
CA LEU A 139 -3.86 17.14 7.80
C LEU A 139 -3.15 18.41 8.30
N ALA A 140 -3.89 19.38 8.85
CA ALA A 140 -3.33 20.60 9.45
C ALA A 140 -2.97 20.44 10.92
N GLU A 141 -3.46 19.39 11.58
CA GLU A 141 -3.37 19.25 13.04
C GLU A 141 -2.15 18.45 13.50
N GLU A 142 -1.46 17.77 12.59
CA GLU A 142 -0.28 16.96 12.86
C GLU A 142 0.85 17.36 11.90
N ASP A 143 2.09 17.10 12.30
CA ASP A 143 3.26 17.31 11.42
C ASP A 143 3.26 16.26 10.29
N ILE A 144 2.67 16.62 9.15
CA ILE A 144 2.52 15.80 7.95
C ILE A 144 3.22 16.48 6.78
N ALA A 145 4.05 15.73 6.06
CA ALA A 145 4.62 16.16 4.79
C ALA A 145 4.49 15.05 3.75
N VAL A 146 4.21 15.42 2.51
CA VAL A 146 3.92 14.48 1.43
C VAL A 146 4.75 14.82 0.21
N GLU A 147 5.40 13.81 -0.37
CA GLU A 147 5.99 13.86 -1.70
C GLU A 147 5.05 13.14 -2.68
N PRO A 148 4.24 13.88 -3.47
CA PRO A 148 3.20 13.29 -4.31
C PRO A 148 3.76 12.33 -5.36
N LYS A 149 3.06 11.21 -5.58
CA LYS A 149 3.34 10.28 -6.67
C LYS A 149 2.24 10.39 -7.72
N GLN A 150 2.62 10.87 -8.91
CA GLN A 150 1.70 11.08 -10.03
C GLN A 150 1.70 9.84 -10.93
N PHE A 151 0.51 9.38 -11.29
CA PHE A 151 0.35 8.19 -12.13
C PHE A 151 -0.42 8.51 -13.41
N THR A 152 -0.03 7.86 -14.50
CA THR A 152 -0.81 7.83 -15.74
C THR A 152 -1.30 6.41 -15.99
N ILE A 153 -2.53 6.28 -16.49
CA ILE A 153 -3.14 4.98 -16.80
C ILE A 153 -3.47 4.96 -18.29
N GLN A 154 -2.93 3.97 -18.98
CA GLN A 154 -3.17 3.70 -20.39
C GLN A 154 -3.69 2.28 -20.58
N THR A 155 -4.48 2.08 -21.64
CA THR A 155 -4.94 0.74 -22.02
C THR A 155 -4.40 0.34 -23.39
N ILE A 156 -4.05 -0.94 -23.52
CA ILE A 156 -3.85 -1.62 -24.79
C ILE A 156 -5.13 -2.41 -25.05
N ASP A 157 -6.02 -1.85 -25.85
CA ASP A 157 -7.28 -2.49 -26.17
C ASP A 157 -7.06 -3.62 -27.18
N ILE A 158 -7.52 -4.83 -26.83
CA ILE A 158 -7.41 -6.01 -27.69
C ILE A 158 -8.75 -6.34 -28.33
N LYS A 159 -8.71 -6.94 -29.52
CA LYS A 159 -9.92 -7.43 -30.19
C LYS A 159 -10.26 -8.82 -29.69
N ILE A 160 -11.46 -8.96 -29.13
CA ILE A 160 -12.04 -10.26 -28.78
C ILE A 160 -13.19 -10.60 -29.73
N SER A 161 -13.47 -11.89 -29.93
CA SER A 161 -14.52 -12.31 -30.84
C SER A 161 -15.92 -12.23 -30.20
N GLN A 162 -16.97 -12.17 -31.02
CA GLN A 162 -18.35 -12.25 -30.53
C GLN A 162 -18.60 -13.55 -29.73
N ASN A 163 -17.99 -14.66 -30.16
CA ASN A 163 -18.04 -15.93 -29.44
C ASN A 163 -17.41 -15.85 -28.03
N ASP A 164 -16.34 -15.06 -27.87
CA ASP A 164 -15.73 -14.86 -26.55
C ASP A 164 -16.67 -14.06 -25.64
N ILE A 165 -17.35 -13.04 -26.17
CA ILE A 165 -18.36 -12.27 -25.42
C ILE A 165 -19.50 -13.18 -24.97
N GLU A 166 -20.01 -14.03 -25.86
CA GLU A 166 -21.07 -14.99 -25.52
C GLU A 166 -20.63 -16.00 -24.45
N LYS A 167 -19.39 -16.50 -24.53
CA LYS A 167 -18.82 -17.38 -23.49
C LYS A 167 -18.67 -16.67 -22.15
N TYR A 168 -18.24 -15.41 -22.16
CA TYR A 168 -18.13 -14.59 -20.95
C TYR A 168 -19.49 -14.42 -20.28
N GLU A 169 -20.54 -14.08 -21.04
CA GLU A 169 -21.89 -13.89 -20.51
C GLU A 169 -22.50 -15.20 -19.99
N LYS A 170 -22.28 -16.33 -20.68
CA LYS A 170 -22.67 -17.66 -20.19
C LYS A 170 -21.94 -18.03 -18.89
N LEU A 171 -20.64 -17.78 -18.81
CA LEU A 171 -19.85 -18.03 -17.61
C LEU A 171 -20.35 -17.18 -16.44
N LYS A 172 -20.60 -15.88 -16.69
CA LYS A 172 -21.16 -14.97 -15.69
C LYS A 172 -22.48 -15.49 -15.15
N ASN A 173 -23.45 -15.82 -16.01
CA ASN A 173 -24.75 -16.32 -15.57
C ASN A 173 -24.61 -17.63 -14.78
N SER A 174 -23.78 -18.56 -15.27
CA SER A 174 -23.49 -19.80 -14.55
C SER A 174 -22.87 -19.57 -13.17
N LEU A 175 -21.99 -18.58 -13.02
CA LEU A 175 -21.41 -18.23 -11.71
C LEU A 175 -22.45 -17.63 -10.75
N PHE A 176 -23.41 -16.84 -11.25
CA PHE A 176 -24.52 -16.33 -10.45
C PHE A 176 -25.49 -17.44 -10.05
N ASP A 177 -25.88 -18.30 -10.99
CA ASP A 177 -26.83 -19.40 -10.75
C ASP A 177 -26.30 -20.42 -9.74
N ASN A 178 -24.97 -20.59 -9.68
CA ASN A 178 -24.30 -21.56 -8.81
C ASN A 178 -23.60 -20.93 -7.60
N LEU A 179 -23.88 -19.66 -7.26
CA LEU A 179 -23.21 -18.98 -6.14
C LEU A 179 -23.53 -19.65 -4.78
N GLY A 180 -24.80 -20.01 -4.54
CA GLY A 180 -25.24 -20.60 -3.29
C GLY A 180 -24.88 -19.74 -2.06
N GLU A 181 -24.27 -20.36 -1.05
CA GLU A 181 -23.74 -19.68 0.15
C GLU A 181 -22.27 -19.23 -0.01
N SER A 182 -21.70 -19.33 -1.22
CA SER A 182 -20.32 -18.94 -1.46
C SER A 182 -20.14 -17.43 -1.44
N ASP A 183 -18.90 -16.99 -1.15
CA ASP A 183 -18.50 -15.59 -1.20
C ASP A 183 -18.82 -14.97 -2.59
N PRO A 184 -19.66 -13.92 -2.68
CA PRO A 184 -20.00 -13.23 -3.92
C PRO A 184 -18.78 -12.73 -4.71
N ASP A 185 -17.67 -12.42 -4.03
CA ASP A 185 -16.44 -11.98 -4.69
C ASP A 185 -15.84 -13.06 -5.59
N THR A 186 -16.23 -14.32 -5.45
CA THR A 186 -15.77 -15.40 -6.35
C THR A 186 -16.17 -15.16 -7.80
N ILE A 187 -17.28 -14.46 -8.06
CA ILE A 187 -17.76 -14.15 -9.41
C ILE A 187 -16.78 -13.23 -10.15
N PRO A 188 -16.51 -11.99 -9.70
CA PRO A 188 -15.58 -11.09 -10.39
C PRO A 188 -14.17 -11.70 -10.49
N ARG A 189 -13.72 -12.45 -9.47
CA ARG A 189 -12.41 -13.11 -9.49
C ARG A 189 -12.29 -14.14 -10.61
N ASN A 190 -13.31 -14.98 -10.80
CA ASN A 190 -13.34 -15.98 -11.86
C ASN A 190 -13.45 -15.35 -13.26
N LEU A 191 -14.29 -14.33 -13.39
CA LEU A 191 -14.43 -13.58 -14.66
C LEU A 191 -13.12 -12.88 -15.05
N HIS A 192 -12.39 -12.34 -14.08
CA HIS A 192 -11.12 -11.66 -14.34
C HIS A 192 -10.02 -12.64 -14.79
N ILE A 193 -9.92 -13.81 -14.15
CA ILE A 193 -8.99 -14.87 -14.58
C ILE A 193 -9.30 -15.28 -16.02
N TRP A 194 -10.58 -15.49 -16.32
CA TRP A 194 -11.05 -15.89 -17.64
C TRP A 194 -10.74 -14.83 -18.69
N ALA A 195 -11.06 -13.55 -18.42
CA ALA A 195 -10.73 -12.43 -19.30
C ALA A 195 -9.22 -12.34 -19.55
N GLY A 196 -8.39 -12.52 -18.52
CA GLY A 196 -6.93 -12.52 -18.71
C GLY A 196 -6.42 -13.66 -19.59
N ASN A 197 -7.11 -14.81 -19.66
CA ASN A 197 -6.71 -15.88 -20.59
C ASN A 197 -6.89 -15.48 -22.06
N LEU A 198 -7.89 -14.65 -22.38
CA LEU A 198 -8.05 -14.10 -23.75
C LEU A 198 -6.88 -13.20 -24.15
N LYS A 199 -6.23 -12.56 -23.16
CA LYS A 199 -5.11 -11.66 -23.38
C LYS A 199 -3.81 -12.40 -23.71
N LYS A 200 -3.74 -13.72 -23.51
CA LYS A 200 -2.52 -14.51 -23.69
C LYS A 200 -1.91 -14.39 -25.09
N SER A 201 -2.74 -14.37 -26.14
CA SER A 201 -2.28 -14.25 -27.54
C SER A 201 -1.70 -12.87 -27.88
N TYR A 202 -1.90 -11.89 -27.01
CA TYR A 202 -1.42 -10.52 -27.17
C TYR A 202 -0.16 -10.22 -26.35
N ILE A 203 0.35 -11.20 -25.60
CA ILE A 203 1.60 -11.12 -24.87
C ILE A 203 2.75 -11.26 -25.89
N LYS A 204 3.62 -10.25 -25.95
CA LYS A 204 4.75 -10.25 -26.87
C LYS A 204 6.08 -10.50 -26.14
N PRO A 205 6.99 -11.34 -26.65
CA PRO A 205 8.20 -11.74 -25.93
C PRO A 205 9.14 -10.59 -25.52
N GLU A 206 9.10 -9.46 -26.24
CA GLU A 206 9.96 -8.30 -26.02
C GLU A 206 9.56 -7.42 -24.83
N PHE A 207 8.35 -7.60 -24.27
CA PHE A 207 7.88 -6.84 -23.11
C PHE A 207 7.79 -7.74 -21.88
N MET A 208 7.90 -7.11 -20.70
CA MET A 208 7.65 -7.75 -19.42
C MET A 208 6.20 -7.51 -19.00
N TYR A 209 5.57 -8.55 -18.46
CA TYR A 209 4.17 -8.51 -18.05
C TYR A 209 4.01 -8.92 -16.60
N ILE A 210 2.99 -8.35 -15.96
CA ILE A 210 2.58 -8.70 -14.61
C ILE A 210 1.17 -9.31 -14.64
N ALA A 211 1.03 -10.41 -13.91
CA ALA A 211 -0.26 -11.07 -13.71
C ALA A 211 -0.40 -11.54 -12.26
N ARG A 212 -1.61 -11.83 -11.86
CA ARG A 212 -1.94 -12.30 -10.52
C ARG A 212 -1.35 -13.67 -10.20
N ASN A 213 -1.16 -14.54 -11.19
CA ASN A 213 -0.61 -15.88 -10.99
C ASN A 213 0.17 -16.38 -12.23
N LYS A 214 0.93 -17.47 -12.06
CA LYS A 214 1.80 -18.07 -13.08
C LYS A 214 1.07 -18.88 -14.16
N ARG A 215 -0.25 -18.70 -14.36
CA ARG A 215 -1.05 -19.56 -15.26
C ARG A 215 -0.62 -19.51 -16.73
N PHE A 216 -0.01 -18.41 -17.15
CA PHE A 216 0.41 -18.23 -18.54
C PHE A 216 1.59 -19.11 -18.93
N LYS A 217 2.44 -19.50 -17.96
CA LYS A 217 3.66 -20.30 -18.15
C LYS A 217 4.60 -19.70 -19.21
N LEU A 218 4.75 -18.38 -19.22
CA LEU A 218 5.63 -17.64 -20.12
C LEU A 218 6.76 -17.00 -19.30
N PRO A 219 8.01 -16.98 -19.79
CA PRO A 219 9.16 -16.48 -19.04
C PRO A 219 9.12 -14.97 -18.79
N ASN A 220 8.43 -14.22 -19.65
CA ASN A 220 8.25 -12.77 -19.55
C ASN A 220 6.97 -12.35 -18.81
N VAL A 221 6.28 -13.30 -18.17
CA VAL A 221 5.08 -13.03 -17.35
C VAL A 221 5.35 -13.46 -15.92
N ILE A 222 5.46 -12.49 -15.02
CA ILE A 222 5.75 -12.73 -13.61
C ILE A 222 4.54 -12.36 -12.73
N THR A 223 4.64 -12.66 -11.44
CA THR A 223 3.61 -12.30 -10.46
C THR A 223 3.96 -11.04 -9.67
N TYR A 224 2.95 -10.36 -9.12
CA TYR A 224 3.12 -9.15 -8.29
C TYR A 224 4.14 -9.33 -7.16
N ARG A 225 4.23 -10.53 -6.56
CA ARG A 225 5.19 -10.84 -5.49
C ARG A 225 6.62 -10.94 -5.98
N GLU A 226 6.82 -11.32 -7.23
CA GLU A 226 8.13 -11.54 -7.87
C GLU A 226 8.62 -10.31 -8.62
N ALA A 227 7.82 -9.24 -8.65
CA ALA A 227 8.15 -8.03 -9.37
C ALA A 227 9.40 -7.35 -8.78
N VAL A 228 10.28 -6.97 -9.70
CA VAL A 228 11.47 -6.15 -9.45
C VAL A 228 11.37 -4.86 -10.25
N LYS A 229 12.28 -3.90 -10.01
CA LYS A 229 12.32 -2.63 -10.74
C LYS A 229 12.44 -2.82 -12.26
N HIS A 230 11.32 -2.63 -12.96
CA HIS A 230 11.18 -2.73 -14.42
C HIS A 230 9.81 -2.14 -14.81
N ASP A 231 9.65 -1.74 -16.07
CA ASP A 231 8.34 -1.37 -16.63
C ASP A 231 7.56 -2.61 -17.07
N TYR A 232 6.39 -2.83 -16.50
CA TYR A 232 5.54 -3.98 -16.84
C TYR A 232 4.26 -3.54 -17.53
N ILE A 233 3.73 -4.43 -18.38
CA ILE A 233 2.37 -4.34 -18.88
C ILE A 233 1.47 -5.23 -18.01
N ILE A 234 0.40 -4.66 -17.46
CA ILE A 234 -0.55 -5.32 -16.57
C ILE A 234 -1.54 -6.14 -17.40
N ILE A 235 -1.60 -7.45 -17.13
CA ILE A 235 -2.57 -8.36 -17.74
C ILE A 235 -3.86 -8.39 -16.91
N ASP A 236 -3.74 -8.53 -15.59
CA ASP A 236 -4.85 -8.58 -14.65
C ASP A 236 -4.38 -8.10 -13.26
N MET A 237 -5.29 -7.46 -12.52
CA MET A 237 -5.03 -6.89 -11.18
C MET A 237 -4.90 -7.97 -10.09
N PRO A 238 -4.12 -7.71 -9.02
CA PRO A 238 -4.11 -8.57 -7.86
C PRO A 238 -5.45 -8.47 -7.11
N HIS A 239 -5.67 -9.40 -6.18
CA HIS A 239 -6.89 -9.40 -5.37
C HIS A 239 -7.00 -8.23 -4.41
N ARG A 240 -5.87 -7.87 -3.80
CA ARG A 240 -5.83 -6.86 -2.75
C ARG A 240 -5.06 -5.67 -3.29
N ARG A 241 -5.59 -4.47 -3.11
CA ARG A 241 -4.90 -3.23 -3.47
C ARG A 241 -3.53 -3.10 -2.83
N ILE A 242 -3.36 -3.56 -1.59
CA ILE A 242 -2.04 -3.51 -0.95
C ILE A 242 -0.96 -4.27 -1.74
N ASP A 243 -1.31 -5.38 -2.39
CA ASP A 243 -0.36 -6.12 -3.25
C ASP A 243 0.00 -5.29 -4.49
N PHE A 244 -0.93 -4.47 -5.00
CA PHE A 244 -0.70 -3.55 -6.10
C PHE A 244 0.14 -2.33 -5.67
N ASN A 245 -0.14 -1.77 -4.50
CA ASN A 245 0.62 -0.67 -3.92
C ASN A 245 2.08 -1.07 -3.69
N ASP A 246 2.29 -2.26 -3.12
CA ASP A 246 3.62 -2.84 -2.94
C ASP A 246 4.34 -3.03 -4.28
N PHE A 247 3.62 -3.47 -5.31
CA PHE A 247 4.15 -3.58 -6.66
C PHE A 247 4.59 -2.23 -7.21
N LEU A 248 3.74 -1.19 -7.17
CA LEU A 248 4.11 0.15 -7.66
C LEU A 248 5.32 0.72 -6.91
N LYS A 249 5.42 0.44 -5.61
CA LYS A 249 6.58 0.84 -4.82
C LYS A 249 7.85 0.09 -5.20
N LYS A 250 7.79 -1.23 -5.39
CA LYS A 250 8.94 -2.05 -5.81
C LYS A 250 9.41 -1.65 -7.21
N THR A 251 8.48 -1.42 -8.13
CA THR A 251 8.80 -1.13 -9.54
C THR A 251 9.14 0.33 -9.79
N ARG A 252 8.63 1.24 -8.95
CA ARG A 252 8.68 2.71 -9.14
C ARG A 252 8.00 3.16 -10.44
N MET A 253 7.10 2.34 -10.97
CA MET A 253 6.34 2.68 -12.17
C MET A 253 5.35 3.80 -11.86
N CYS A 254 5.40 4.86 -12.67
CA CYS A 254 4.38 5.92 -12.67
C CYS A 254 3.44 5.81 -13.89
N ASN A 255 3.87 5.12 -14.94
CA ASN A 255 3.07 4.91 -16.15
C ASN A 255 2.55 3.46 -16.15
N MET A 256 1.27 3.31 -15.91
CA MET A 256 0.61 2.00 -15.85
C MET A 256 -0.06 1.70 -17.19
N VAL A 257 0.30 0.57 -17.79
CA VAL A 257 -0.29 0.10 -19.05
C VAL A 257 -1.04 -1.19 -18.79
N PHE A 258 -2.35 -1.22 -19.07
CA PHE A 258 -3.21 -2.37 -18.85
C PHE A 258 -3.72 -2.96 -20.17
N ILE A 259 -3.64 -4.28 -20.34
CA ILE A 259 -4.27 -4.94 -21.50
C ILE A 259 -5.77 -5.07 -21.23
N ASN A 260 -6.57 -4.39 -22.04
CA ASN A 260 -8.01 -4.30 -21.88
C ASN A 260 -8.73 -5.14 -22.94
N SER A 261 -9.52 -6.13 -22.51
CA SER A 261 -10.31 -6.95 -23.41
C SER A 261 -11.65 -6.30 -23.81
N GLY A 262 -12.01 -5.15 -23.22
CA GLY A 262 -13.31 -4.51 -23.39
C GLY A 262 -14.47 -5.22 -22.67
N LEU A 263 -14.20 -6.31 -21.94
CA LEU A 263 -15.22 -6.98 -21.13
C LEU A 263 -15.50 -6.18 -19.87
N LYS A 264 -16.72 -6.30 -19.34
CA LYS A 264 -17.16 -5.53 -18.17
C LYS A 264 -16.22 -5.65 -16.96
N VAL A 265 -15.63 -6.82 -16.74
CA VAL A 265 -14.68 -7.03 -15.63
C VAL A 265 -13.40 -6.21 -15.78
N ASP A 266 -12.83 -6.12 -16.97
CA ASP A 266 -11.63 -5.31 -17.22
C ASP A 266 -11.95 -3.82 -17.10
N LEU A 267 -13.09 -3.39 -17.65
CA LEU A 267 -13.54 -2.00 -17.53
C LEU A 267 -13.73 -1.60 -16.07
N TYR A 268 -14.28 -2.50 -15.24
CA TYR A 268 -14.41 -2.28 -13.81
C TYR A 268 -13.04 -2.06 -13.15
N TYR A 269 -12.07 -2.95 -13.33
CA TYR A 269 -10.74 -2.81 -12.71
C TYR A 269 -9.96 -1.59 -13.22
N VAL A 270 -10.10 -1.24 -14.49
CA VAL A 270 -9.47 -0.03 -15.05
C VAL A 270 -10.08 1.23 -14.44
N ASN A 271 -11.41 1.28 -14.31
CA ASN A 271 -12.10 2.43 -13.73
C ASN A 271 -11.81 2.56 -12.22
N ASP A 272 -11.87 1.45 -11.49
CA ASP A 272 -11.49 1.40 -10.07
C ASP A 272 -10.05 1.88 -9.83
N LEU A 273 -9.10 1.50 -10.70
CA LEU A 273 -7.74 2.02 -10.63
C LEU A 273 -7.67 3.53 -10.93
N LYS A 274 -8.43 4.04 -11.91
CA LYS A 274 -8.49 5.48 -12.21
C LYS A 274 -9.05 6.27 -11.03
N GLU A 275 -10.16 5.83 -10.46
CA GLU A 275 -10.76 6.44 -9.28
C GLU A 275 -9.80 6.43 -8.09
N TRP A 276 -9.02 5.36 -7.91
CA TRP A 276 -7.99 5.30 -6.86
C TRP A 276 -6.87 6.33 -7.09
N VAL A 277 -6.38 6.48 -8.32
CA VAL A 277 -5.38 7.51 -8.68
C VAL A 277 -5.96 8.92 -8.48
N GLU A 278 -7.22 9.16 -8.83
CA GLU A 278 -7.90 10.43 -8.58
C GLU A 278 -7.98 10.75 -7.08
N ARG A 279 -8.38 9.77 -6.25
CA ARG A 279 -8.37 9.92 -4.77
C ARG A 279 -6.97 10.25 -4.24
N LEU A 280 -5.92 9.66 -4.78
CA LEU A 280 -4.54 9.99 -4.40
C LEU A 280 -4.22 11.44 -4.75
N GLY A 281 -4.57 11.87 -5.98
CA GLY A 281 -4.40 13.26 -6.42
C GLY A 281 -5.10 14.25 -5.50
N GLU A 282 -6.38 14.00 -5.18
CA GLU A 282 -7.14 14.84 -4.24
C GLU A 282 -6.46 14.92 -2.87
N PHE A 283 -5.98 13.79 -2.35
CA PHE A 283 -5.28 13.78 -1.06
C PHE A 283 -4.00 14.63 -1.11
N TYR A 284 -3.21 14.51 -2.17
CA TYR A 284 -1.97 15.28 -2.34
C TYR A 284 -2.23 16.78 -2.46
N ASP A 285 -3.26 17.18 -3.20
CA ASP A 285 -3.65 18.58 -3.33
C ASP A 285 -4.04 19.16 -1.96
N LYS A 286 -4.85 18.42 -1.19
CA LYS A 286 -5.24 18.83 0.16
C LYS A 286 -4.04 18.90 1.10
N ALA A 287 -3.19 17.88 1.10
CA ALA A 287 -1.99 17.86 1.95
C ALA A 287 -1.05 19.03 1.65
N SER A 288 -0.86 19.37 0.37
CA SER A 288 -0.01 20.49 -0.07
C SER A 288 -0.51 21.84 0.46
N ILE A 289 -1.82 22.06 0.47
CA ILE A 289 -2.44 23.29 1.03
C ILE A 289 -2.13 23.43 2.52
N TYR A 290 -2.19 22.34 3.28
CA TYR A 290 -1.97 22.38 4.72
C TYR A 290 -0.48 22.45 5.09
N GLN A 291 0.40 21.84 4.31
CA GLN A 291 1.84 21.96 4.50
C GLN A 291 2.33 23.42 4.39
N GLN A 292 1.73 24.21 3.50
CA GLN A 292 2.03 25.64 3.36
C GLN A 292 1.53 26.51 4.53
N LYS A 293 0.54 26.04 5.30
CA LYS A 293 -0.01 26.78 6.45
C LYS A 293 0.79 26.58 7.74
N CYS A 294 1.63 25.56 7.79
CA CYS A 294 2.42 25.17 8.96
C CYS A 294 3.92 25.48 8.84
N ALA A 295 4.36 26.03 7.70
CA ALA A 295 5.72 26.54 7.45
C ALA A 295 5.82 28.03 7.80
#